data_AF-A0A954U6G9-F1
#
_entry.id   AF-A0A954U6G9-F1
#
_cell.length_a   1.000
_cell.length_b   1.000
_cell.length_c   1.000
_cell.angle_alpha   90.00
_cell.angle_beta   90.00
_cell.angle_gamma   90.00
#
_symmetry.space_group_name_H-M   'P 1'
#
loop_
_entity.id
_entity.type
_entity.pdbx_description
1 polymer ?
#
loop_
_entity_poly.entity_id
_entity_poly.type
_entity_poly.pdbx_seq_one_letter_code
_entity_poly.pdbx_strand_id
1 'polypeptide(L)'
;MSSRKTLSGTITHPLQLLLSLTCLLASQPALSRAHDGHAHPAASHSNTNATKTARGVVFEDLNGNRVRDTGEAGLPDIRVSNGADIVSTDADGKYELSISDDAIVFVIKPSGWSPPLNSQKLPQFYYIHKPKGSPADFQFAGVAPTGPLPESIDFPLTRQLEPQKFKALMFGDPQPRDIREVEYIAHDVIEQVIAEHAHDAAFGVTLGDIAFNNLDTLEPLNQAIALIGIPWYNVIGNHDVNQEATDDRNSDETFERLYGPNYYSFDYGSTHFLVLDDVAWVGRDQKDKEKSQYYGGLGKRQFDFINNDLASIPQEQLVVLMMHIPLTAVQDRQDLYRLIEQRPATVSISAHAHYMEHRIIDKEDGWQGPVPHHHIINVTVCGSWWRGQPDERGIPHATMSDGGPNGYSIMEFDGHNYSLEFRAAGRAASYQMNIYAPETLTTQSLASTEILANVFAAAPNTVCEMRVDNLPWATMERRTVADPGFLAEKAREESLSDHTWTDLPKPHETPHIYRATLPADLALGSHQIEVRARDAQKHVTMGTRIFRVEE
;
A
#
# COMPACT_ATOMS: atom_id res chain seq x y z
N MET A 1 5.99 -80.74 29.29
CA MET A 1 4.66 -80.89 29.93
C MET A 1 4.10 -79.50 30.23
N SER A 2 2.91 -79.20 29.68
CA SER A 2 1.92 -78.16 30.03
C SER A 2 2.37 -76.67 30.13
N SER A 3 2.02 -75.76 29.20
CA SER A 3 0.77 -74.95 29.10
C SER A 3 0.61 -73.92 30.25
N ARG A 4 0.28 -72.62 30.11
CA ARG A 4 -0.48 -71.84 29.11
C ARG A 4 -0.37 -70.32 29.42
N LYS A 5 -0.47 -69.48 28.37
CA LYS A 5 -1.20 -68.18 28.20
C LYS A 5 -1.03 -67.00 29.20
N THR A 6 -0.70 -65.81 28.68
CA THR A 6 -1.57 -64.61 28.39
C THR A 6 -0.70 -63.41 27.90
N LEU A 7 -0.83 -62.88 26.67
CA LEU A 7 -1.55 -61.65 26.22
C LEU A 7 -1.13 -60.36 26.96
N SER A 8 -0.29 -59.48 26.40
CA SER A 8 -0.46 -58.46 25.31
C SER A 8 -1.10 -57.14 25.75
N GLY A 9 -0.39 -56.02 25.50
CA GLY A 9 -0.99 -54.70 25.31
C GLY A 9 -0.24 -53.57 26.02
N THR A 10 0.63 -52.87 25.30
CA THR A 10 0.94 -51.46 25.60
C THR A 10 1.05 -50.67 24.31
N ILE A 11 0.30 -49.58 24.31
CA ILE A 11 0.02 -48.59 23.29
C ILE A 11 1.17 -47.59 23.22
N THR A 12 1.55 -47.12 22.03
CA THR A 12 1.98 -45.73 21.78
C THR A 12 1.94 -45.44 20.27
N HIS A 13 1.06 -44.52 19.87
CA HIS A 13 1.18 -43.72 18.64
C HIS A 13 1.95 -42.43 18.97
N PRO A 14 2.57 -41.79 17.96
CA PRO A 14 2.00 -40.50 17.58
C PRO A 14 1.76 -40.37 16.07
N LEU A 15 0.73 -39.58 15.80
CA LEU A 15 0.13 -39.25 14.52
C LEU A 15 0.91 -38.09 13.88
N GLN A 16 1.33 -38.26 12.63
CA GLN A 16 1.81 -37.16 11.78
C GLN A 16 0.61 -36.30 11.34
N LEU A 17 0.69 -34.99 11.56
CA LEU A 17 -0.26 -34.01 11.05
C LEU A 17 0.46 -33.15 9.99
N LEU A 18 0.23 -33.44 8.71
CA LEU A 18 0.55 -32.53 7.61
C LEU A 18 -0.59 -31.50 7.49
N LEU A 19 -0.29 -30.21 7.63
CA LEU A 19 -1.14 -29.12 7.14
C LEU A 19 -0.47 -28.49 5.91
N SER A 20 -1.01 -28.80 4.74
CA SER A 20 -0.70 -28.09 3.49
C SER A 20 -1.70 -26.94 3.32
N LEU A 21 -1.21 -25.70 3.40
CA LEU A 21 -1.96 -24.49 3.08
C LEU A 21 -1.84 -24.23 1.56
N THR A 22 -2.92 -24.40 0.82
CA THR A 22 -3.02 -24.03 -0.61
C THR A 22 -4.13 -23.00 -0.77
N CYS A 23 -3.75 -21.72 -0.93
CA CYS A 23 -4.58 -20.76 -1.65
C CYS A 23 -4.54 -21.13 -3.12
N LEU A 24 -5.67 -21.57 -3.67
CA LEU A 24 -5.86 -21.79 -5.10
C LEU A 24 -6.42 -20.49 -5.70
N LEU A 25 -5.59 -19.76 -6.44
CA LEU A 25 -6.08 -18.87 -7.49
C LEU A 25 -6.54 -19.76 -8.65
N ALA A 26 -7.85 -19.96 -8.78
CA ALA A 26 -8.44 -20.63 -9.91
C ALA A 26 -9.13 -19.60 -10.82
N SER A 27 -8.45 -19.23 -11.90
CA SER A 27 -9.06 -18.62 -13.08
C SER A 27 -9.92 -19.66 -13.81
N GLN A 28 -11.23 -19.46 -13.90
CA GLN A 28 -12.10 -20.18 -14.84
C GLN A 28 -13.18 -19.26 -15.42
N PRO A 29 -13.66 -19.54 -16.66
CA PRO A 29 -14.24 -18.54 -17.54
C PRO A 29 -15.73 -18.26 -17.25
N ALA A 30 -16.14 -17.07 -17.67
CA ALA A 30 -17.50 -16.56 -17.60
C ALA A 30 -18.53 -17.55 -18.20
N LEU A 31 -19.48 -17.96 -17.37
CA LEU A 31 -20.74 -18.55 -17.79
C LEU A 31 -21.87 -17.76 -17.12
N SER A 32 -22.60 -17.00 -17.95
CA SER A 32 -23.77 -16.25 -17.52
C SER A 32 -24.83 -17.20 -16.98
N ARG A 33 -25.13 -17.09 -15.69
CA ARG A 33 -26.43 -17.49 -15.14
C ARG A 33 -26.93 -16.36 -14.27
N ALA A 34 -28.15 -15.91 -14.59
CA ALA A 34 -28.90 -14.95 -13.82
C ALA A 34 -28.92 -15.36 -12.35
N HIS A 35 -28.41 -14.48 -11.48
CA HIS A 35 -28.41 -14.67 -10.05
C HIS A 35 -29.64 -13.98 -9.45
N ASP A 36 -30.53 -14.79 -8.89
CA ASP A 36 -31.45 -14.36 -7.85
C ASP A 36 -30.62 -13.84 -6.68
N GLY A 37 -30.85 -12.57 -6.32
CA GLY A 37 -30.13 -11.88 -5.26
C GLY A 37 -30.41 -12.51 -3.89
N HIS A 38 -29.35 -13.01 -3.26
CA HIS A 38 -29.33 -13.17 -1.81
C HIS A 38 -28.75 -11.90 -1.22
N ALA A 39 -29.66 -10.96 -0.93
CA ALA A 39 -29.39 -9.84 -0.06
C ALA A 39 -29.03 -10.37 1.32
N HIS A 40 -27.79 -10.15 1.75
CA HIS A 40 -27.47 -10.17 3.17
C HIS A 40 -28.29 -9.06 3.85
N PRO A 41 -28.98 -9.34 4.97
CA PRO A 41 -29.80 -8.33 5.62
C PRO A 41 -28.88 -7.26 6.17
N ALA A 42 -28.92 -6.07 5.56
CA ALA A 42 -28.50 -4.85 6.22
C ALA A 42 -29.27 -4.78 7.53
N ALA A 43 -28.57 -4.94 8.65
CA ALA A 43 -29.15 -4.73 9.96
C ALA A 43 -29.49 -3.24 10.07
N SER A 44 -30.73 -2.88 9.71
CA SER A 44 -31.30 -1.56 9.94
C SER A 44 -31.53 -1.38 11.44
N HIS A 45 -30.46 -1.10 12.17
CA HIS A 45 -30.59 -0.51 13.49
C HIS A 45 -30.99 0.95 13.27
N SER A 46 -32.30 1.22 13.30
CA SER A 46 -32.81 2.58 13.43
C SER A 46 -32.45 3.10 14.83
N ASN A 47 -31.19 3.47 15.03
CA ASN A 47 -30.85 4.38 16.11
C ASN A 47 -31.31 5.75 15.65
N THR A 48 -32.43 6.21 16.18
CA THR A 48 -32.82 7.62 16.15
C THR A 48 -31.86 8.40 17.06
N ASN A 49 -30.57 8.43 16.69
CA ASN A 49 -29.61 9.37 17.25
C ASN A 49 -30.06 10.75 16.74
N ALA A 50 -30.43 11.63 17.66
CA ALA A 50 -30.78 13.00 17.33
C ALA A 50 -29.62 13.63 16.54
N THR A 51 -29.89 14.01 15.29
CA THR A 51 -28.92 14.68 14.43
C THR A 51 -28.53 16.00 15.09
N LYS A 52 -27.24 16.21 15.32
CA LYS A 52 -26.68 17.45 15.88
C LYS A 52 -26.09 18.29 14.75
N THR A 53 -25.93 19.59 14.98
CA THR A 53 -25.25 20.46 14.01
C THR A 53 -23.86 20.81 14.56
N ALA A 54 -22.82 20.24 13.96
CA ALA A 54 -21.45 20.70 14.13
C ALA A 54 -21.27 22.05 13.43
N ARG A 55 -20.55 22.96 14.07
CA ARG A 55 -20.29 24.31 13.57
C ARG A 55 -18.86 24.67 13.90
N GLY A 56 -18.25 25.53 13.10
CA GLY A 56 -16.95 26.09 13.44
C GLY A 56 -16.39 26.97 12.34
N VAL A 57 -15.12 27.31 12.49
CA VAL A 57 -14.42 28.25 11.61
C VAL A 57 -13.13 27.64 11.07
N VAL A 58 -12.94 27.68 9.76
CA VAL A 58 -11.62 27.50 9.16
C VAL A 58 -10.95 28.88 9.07
N PHE A 59 -9.72 29.02 9.56
CA PHE A 59 -9.04 30.32 9.61
C PHE A 59 -7.56 30.22 9.27
N GLU A 60 -6.99 31.35 8.84
CA GLU A 60 -5.55 31.50 8.63
C GLU A 60 -4.86 31.71 9.98
N ASP A 61 -4.16 30.68 10.44
CA ASP A 61 -3.33 30.71 11.65
C ASP A 61 -2.00 31.38 11.31
N LEU A 62 -1.85 32.64 11.72
CA LEU A 62 -0.70 33.48 11.37
C LEU A 62 0.50 33.21 12.27
N ASN A 63 0.28 32.66 13.47
CA ASN A 63 1.33 32.47 14.47
C ASN A 63 1.61 30.99 14.81
N GLY A 64 0.83 30.07 14.23
CA GLY A 64 0.96 28.62 14.39
C GLY A 64 0.50 28.10 15.75
N ASN A 65 -0.24 28.88 16.53
CA ASN A 65 -0.66 28.51 17.88
C ASN A 65 -1.97 27.69 17.92
N ARG A 66 -2.62 27.51 16.76
CA ARG A 66 -3.86 26.73 16.57
C ARG A 66 -5.10 27.31 17.26
N VAL A 67 -5.03 28.55 17.70
CA VAL A 67 -6.12 29.27 18.35
C VAL A 67 -6.44 30.49 17.52
N ARG A 68 -7.71 30.67 17.19
CA ARG A 68 -8.13 31.82 16.39
C ARG A 68 -7.95 33.13 17.17
N ASP A 69 -6.92 33.88 16.82
CA ASP A 69 -6.56 35.15 17.44
C ASP A 69 -7.23 36.36 16.78
N THR A 70 -7.20 37.49 17.47
CA THR A 70 -7.67 38.77 16.89
C THR A 70 -6.78 39.13 15.70
N GLY A 71 -7.39 39.25 14.52
CA GLY A 71 -6.69 39.56 13.27
C GLY A 71 -6.51 38.36 12.34
N GLU A 72 -6.80 37.15 12.80
CA GLU A 72 -6.79 35.95 11.98
C GLU A 72 -8.11 35.82 11.20
N ALA A 73 -7.97 35.92 9.88
CA ALA A 73 -9.09 35.90 8.96
C ALA A 73 -9.68 34.49 8.85
N GLY A 74 -11.00 34.42 8.80
CA GLY A 74 -11.67 33.20 8.34
C GLY A 74 -11.39 32.97 6.86
N LEU A 75 -11.31 31.70 6.47
CA LEU A 75 -11.00 31.29 5.11
C LEU A 75 -12.27 30.87 4.38
N PRO A 76 -12.69 31.61 3.33
CA PRO A 76 -13.86 31.24 2.54
C PRO A 76 -13.57 30.09 1.58
N ASP A 77 -14.65 29.44 1.13
CA ASP A 77 -14.63 28.39 0.11
C ASP A 77 -13.77 27.16 0.47
N ILE A 78 -13.45 26.98 1.75
CA ILE A 78 -12.76 25.79 2.25
C ILE A 78 -13.79 24.68 2.47
N ARG A 79 -13.50 23.49 1.95
CA ARG A 79 -14.36 22.33 2.07
C ARG A 79 -14.18 21.66 3.43
N VAL A 80 -15.29 21.35 4.09
CA VAL A 80 -15.34 20.61 5.36
C VAL A 80 -16.31 19.46 5.20
N SER A 81 -15.93 18.27 5.69
CA SER A 81 -16.71 17.05 5.55
C SER A 81 -16.99 16.38 6.89
N ASN A 82 -18.07 15.61 6.94
CA ASN A 82 -18.39 14.66 8.00
C ASN A 82 -18.15 13.20 7.57
N GLY A 83 -17.47 12.95 6.44
CA GLY A 83 -17.29 11.63 5.83
C GLY A 83 -18.44 11.18 4.91
N ALA A 84 -19.37 12.06 4.54
CA ALA A 84 -20.36 11.80 3.50
C ALA A 84 -20.74 13.10 2.78
N ASP A 85 -21.12 14.10 3.54
CA ASP A 85 -21.46 15.43 3.05
C ASP A 85 -20.20 16.30 2.99
N ILE A 86 -20.18 17.27 2.08
CA ILE A 86 -19.17 18.31 1.99
C ILE A 86 -19.87 19.66 1.92
N VAL A 87 -19.45 20.59 2.79
CA VAL A 87 -19.89 22.00 2.76
C VAL A 87 -18.69 22.90 2.56
N SER A 88 -18.92 24.08 1.97
CA SER A 88 -17.89 25.12 1.86
C SER A 88 -18.09 26.17 2.93
N THR A 89 -17.00 26.69 3.47
CA THR A 89 -17.03 27.80 4.42
C THR A 89 -17.53 29.09 3.77
N ASP A 90 -18.23 29.91 4.56
CA ASP A 90 -18.70 31.23 4.13
C ASP A 90 -17.57 32.30 4.11
N ALA A 91 -17.92 33.55 3.81
CA ALA A 91 -16.99 34.69 3.77
C ALA A 91 -16.21 34.93 5.08
N ASP A 92 -16.74 34.48 6.22
CA ASP A 92 -16.11 34.58 7.54
C ASP A 92 -15.40 33.28 7.95
N GLY A 93 -15.30 32.31 7.03
CA GLY A 93 -14.71 30.99 7.29
C GLY A 93 -15.62 30.02 8.03
N LYS A 94 -16.90 30.33 8.23
CA LYS A 94 -17.81 29.50 9.04
C LYS A 94 -18.42 28.36 8.24
N TYR A 95 -18.65 27.22 8.88
CA TYR A 95 -19.37 26.09 8.30
C TYR A 95 -20.38 25.48 9.28
N GLU A 96 -21.34 24.72 8.73
CA GLU A 96 -22.29 23.91 9.51
C GLU A 96 -22.47 22.54 8.86
N LEU A 97 -22.42 21.47 9.66
CA LEU A 97 -22.62 20.09 9.21
C LEU A 97 -23.55 19.34 10.15
N SER A 98 -24.39 18.47 9.58
CA SER A 98 -25.15 17.52 10.37
C SER A 98 -24.26 16.35 10.79
N ILE A 99 -24.24 16.01 12.07
CA ILE A 99 -23.43 14.91 12.61
C ILE A 99 -24.25 13.99 13.52
N SER A 100 -23.78 12.74 13.63
CA SER A 100 -24.24 11.76 14.62
C SER A 100 -23.35 11.82 15.87
N ASP A 101 -23.62 11.00 16.89
CA ASP A 101 -22.76 10.84 18.09
C ASP A 101 -21.53 9.96 17.87
N ASP A 102 -21.26 9.66 16.61
CA ASP A 102 -20.10 8.95 16.11
C ASP A 102 -19.84 9.50 14.70
N ALA A 103 -18.96 10.50 14.67
CA ALA A 103 -18.66 11.27 13.47
C ALA A 103 -17.25 11.87 13.58
N ILE A 104 -16.56 11.95 12.45
CA ILE A 104 -15.32 12.70 12.31
C ILE A 104 -15.60 13.87 11.38
N VAL A 105 -15.36 15.08 11.87
CA VAL A 105 -15.45 16.32 11.08
C VAL A 105 -14.06 16.71 10.67
N PHE A 106 -13.81 16.95 9.38
CA PHE A 106 -12.46 17.23 8.89
C PHE A 106 -12.46 18.25 7.76
N VAL A 107 -11.38 19.02 7.67
CA VAL A 107 -11.15 19.96 6.57
C VAL A 107 -10.47 19.25 5.41
N ILE A 108 -11.00 19.43 4.20
CA ILE A 108 -10.33 18.98 2.97
C ILE A 108 -9.32 20.06 2.63
N LYS A 109 -8.06 19.81 2.99
CA LYS A 109 -6.93 20.75 2.81
C LYS A 109 -6.86 21.16 1.33
N PRO A 110 -7.03 22.45 0.99
CA PRO A 110 -6.83 22.92 -0.37
C PRO A 110 -5.35 23.21 -0.67
N SER A 111 -5.02 23.36 -1.95
CA SER A 111 -3.67 23.75 -2.36
C SER A 111 -3.26 25.10 -1.78
N GLY A 112 -1.98 25.23 -1.45
CA GLY A 112 -1.41 26.44 -0.86
C GLY A 112 -1.60 26.60 0.65
N TRP A 113 -2.13 25.59 1.32
CA TRP A 113 -2.42 25.58 2.75
C TRP A 113 -1.92 24.31 3.43
N SER A 114 -1.42 24.41 4.66
CA SER A 114 -1.03 23.27 5.48
C SER A 114 -1.83 23.25 6.79
N PRO A 115 -2.39 22.11 7.20
CA PRO A 115 -2.84 21.93 8.58
C PRO A 115 -1.61 21.88 9.52
N PRO A 116 -1.80 22.09 10.83
CA PRO A 116 -0.75 21.84 11.81
C PRO A 116 -0.32 20.37 11.80
N LEU A 117 0.93 20.13 12.18
CA LEU A 117 1.45 18.78 12.39
C LEU A 117 1.63 18.51 13.88
N ASN A 118 1.44 17.26 14.32
CA ASN A 118 1.87 16.86 15.66
C ASN A 118 3.40 16.59 15.70
N SER A 119 3.91 16.15 16.86
CA SER A 119 5.34 15.83 17.02
C SER A 119 5.83 14.67 16.15
N GLN A 120 4.92 13.80 15.71
CA GLN A 120 5.17 12.68 14.81
C GLN A 120 4.92 13.02 13.33
N LYS A 121 4.79 14.32 13.00
CA LYS A 121 4.54 14.82 11.63
C LYS A 121 3.21 14.37 11.03
N LEU A 122 2.25 13.92 11.84
CA LEU A 122 0.90 13.60 11.39
C LEU A 122 0.07 14.90 11.28
N PRO A 123 -0.61 15.14 10.14
CA PRO A 123 -1.53 16.26 9.96
C PRO A 123 -2.68 16.29 10.98
N GLN A 124 -3.06 17.47 11.45
CA GLN A 124 -4.10 17.69 12.46
C GLN A 124 -5.25 18.50 11.84
N PHE A 125 -6.06 17.83 11.03
CA PHE A 125 -7.09 18.46 10.17
C PHE A 125 -8.52 17.99 10.50
N TYR A 126 -8.71 17.32 11.63
CA TYR A 126 -9.97 16.69 12.00
C TYR A 126 -10.32 16.87 13.48
N TYR A 127 -11.59 16.65 13.79
CA TYR A 127 -12.17 16.54 15.12
C TYR A 127 -13.05 15.29 15.19
N ILE A 128 -12.83 14.46 16.20
CA ILE A 128 -13.65 13.27 16.45
C ILE A 128 -14.73 13.61 17.47
N HIS A 129 -15.98 13.32 17.12
CA HIS A 129 -17.13 13.43 18.00
C HIS A 129 -17.66 12.04 18.35
N LYS A 130 -17.20 11.51 19.48
CA LYS A 130 -17.67 10.26 20.10
C LYS A 130 -17.90 10.50 21.60
N PRO A 131 -19.06 11.06 22.02
CA PRO A 131 -19.28 11.45 23.42
C PRO A 131 -19.11 10.34 24.44
N LYS A 132 -19.32 9.08 24.02
CA LYS A 132 -19.18 7.88 24.85
C LYS A 132 -17.86 7.14 24.61
N GLY A 133 -17.04 7.60 23.67
CA GLY A 133 -15.84 6.91 23.21
C GLY A 133 -16.16 5.63 22.44
N SER A 134 -15.10 4.96 22.01
CA SER A 134 -15.12 3.63 21.40
C SER A 134 -15.46 2.54 22.43
N PRO A 135 -15.76 1.30 21.98
CA PRO A 135 -15.82 0.15 22.87
C PRO A 135 -14.56 0.02 23.76
N ALA A 136 -14.78 -0.15 25.07
CA ALA A 136 -13.70 -0.13 26.07
C ALA A 136 -13.04 -1.50 26.28
N ASP A 137 -13.57 -2.55 25.67
CA ASP A 137 -13.17 -3.95 25.85
C ASP A 137 -12.27 -4.49 24.73
N PHE A 138 -11.89 -3.67 23.74
CA PHE A 138 -10.88 -4.02 22.75
C PHE A 138 -9.48 -4.06 23.37
N GLN A 139 -8.62 -4.96 22.87
CA GLN A 139 -7.22 -5.08 23.30
C GLN A 139 -6.47 -3.77 23.09
N PHE A 140 -6.68 -3.11 21.96
CA PHE A 140 -6.07 -1.83 21.64
C PHE A 140 -7.11 -0.72 21.80
N ALA A 141 -6.73 0.32 22.55
CA ALA A 141 -7.63 1.40 22.89
C ALA A 141 -8.01 2.23 21.66
N GLY A 142 -9.32 2.37 21.45
CA GLY A 142 -9.91 3.35 20.54
C GLY A 142 -10.00 4.76 21.15
N VAL A 143 -10.78 5.61 20.50
CA VAL A 143 -11.09 6.99 20.89
C VAL A 143 -11.69 7.05 22.30
N ALA A 144 -11.05 7.81 23.20
CA ALA A 144 -11.60 8.10 24.52
C ALA A 144 -12.88 8.96 24.44
N PRO A 145 -13.78 8.94 25.44
CA PRO A 145 -14.98 9.78 25.44
C PRO A 145 -14.66 11.26 25.19
N THR A 146 -15.18 11.81 24.09
CA THR A 146 -14.90 13.19 23.67
C THR A 146 -15.74 14.22 24.44
N GLY A 147 -16.74 13.76 25.17
CA GLY A 147 -17.69 14.62 25.88
C GLY A 147 -18.79 15.19 24.96
N PRO A 148 -19.55 16.19 25.43
CA PRO A 148 -20.57 16.84 24.59
C PRO A 148 -19.92 17.55 23.39
N LEU A 149 -20.71 17.73 22.32
CA LEU A 149 -20.29 18.49 21.14
C LEU A 149 -19.87 19.90 21.58
N PRO A 150 -18.64 20.37 21.28
CA PRO A 150 -18.21 21.73 21.58
C PRO A 150 -19.04 22.78 20.84
N GLU A 151 -19.02 24.02 21.35
CA GLU A 151 -19.70 25.15 20.71
C GLU A 151 -19.13 25.47 19.31
N SER A 152 -17.82 25.23 19.11
CA SER A 152 -17.11 25.45 17.85
C SER A 152 -16.06 24.36 17.63
N ILE A 153 -15.91 23.92 16.38
CA ILE A 153 -14.85 23.04 15.89
C ILE A 153 -14.04 23.83 14.88
N ASP A 154 -12.93 24.41 15.30
CA ASP A 154 -12.15 25.33 14.46
C ASP A 154 -10.95 24.62 13.84
N PHE A 155 -10.67 24.93 12.57
CA PHE A 155 -9.54 24.37 11.81
C PHE A 155 -8.54 25.47 11.43
N PRO A 156 -7.36 25.52 12.07
CA PRO A 156 -6.28 26.41 11.65
C PRO A 156 -5.61 25.89 10.37
N LEU A 157 -5.32 26.79 9.43
CA LEU A 157 -4.47 26.52 8.28
C LEU A 157 -3.37 27.58 8.17
N THR A 158 -2.16 27.15 7.81
CA THR A 158 -1.03 28.05 7.53
C THR A 158 -0.76 28.07 6.03
N ARG A 159 -0.32 29.20 5.47
CA ARG A 159 0.04 29.24 4.04
C ARG A 159 1.27 28.39 3.77
N GLN A 160 1.21 27.60 2.70
CA GLN A 160 2.31 26.77 2.23
C GLN A 160 2.56 27.06 0.75
N LEU A 161 3.83 27.19 0.36
CA LEU A 161 4.19 27.19 -1.06
C LEU A 161 4.20 25.75 -1.56
N GLU A 162 3.44 25.50 -2.63
CA GLU A 162 3.35 24.18 -3.25
C GLU A 162 3.76 24.28 -4.73
N PRO A 163 4.92 23.73 -5.11
CA PRO A 163 5.35 23.75 -6.50
C PRO A 163 4.46 22.84 -7.36
N GLN A 164 4.37 23.16 -8.67
CA GLN A 164 3.67 22.31 -9.65
C GLN A 164 4.33 20.93 -9.78
N LYS A 165 5.66 20.91 -9.68
CA LYS A 165 6.45 19.69 -9.66
C LYS A 165 6.84 19.36 -8.23
N PHE A 166 6.43 18.20 -7.75
CA PHE A 166 6.72 17.75 -6.39
C PHE A 166 6.82 16.22 -6.32
N LYS A 167 7.33 15.72 -5.20
CA LYS A 167 7.48 14.29 -4.93
C LYS A 167 6.70 13.89 -3.69
N ALA A 168 6.27 12.63 -3.64
CA ALA A 168 5.72 12.00 -2.46
C ALA A 168 6.41 10.64 -2.22
N LEU A 169 6.69 10.32 -0.96
CA LEU A 169 7.17 8.99 -0.57
C LEU A 169 5.99 8.03 -0.39
N MET A 170 6.09 6.84 -0.95
CA MET A 170 5.05 5.81 -0.86
C MET A 170 5.63 4.56 -0.21
N PHE A 171 5.22 4.31 1.03
CA PHE A 171 5.48 3.06 1.75
C PHE A 171 4.26 2.16 1.60
N GLY A 172 4.46 0.89 1.27
CA GLY A 172 3.43 -0.15 1.41
C GLY A 172 3.82 -1.10 2.52
N ASP A 173 2.85 -1.58 3.30
CA ASP A 173 3.03 -2.73 4.22
C ASP A 173 4.34 -2.72 5.06
N PRO A 174 4.58 -1.76 5.95
CA PRO A 174 5.68 -1.86 6.92
C PRO A 174 5.52 -3.08 7.84
N GLN A 175 4.28 -3.42 8.20
CA GLN A 175 3.89 -4.65 8.91
C GLN A 175 4.83 -5.13 10.04
N PRO A 176 5.26 -4.29 10.99
CA PRO A 176 5.95 -4.74 12.17
C PRO A 176 5.01 -5.55 13.09
N ARG A 177 5.51 -6.67 13.60
CA ARG A 177 4.88 -7.47 14.66
C ARG A 177 5.18 -6.98 16.06
N ASP A 178 6.38 -6.42 16.20
CA ASP A 178 6.98 -6.03 17.46
C ASP A 178 7.92 -4.83 17.25
N ILE A 179 8.45 -4.28 18.35
CA ILE A 179 9.39 -3.15 18.30
C ILE A 179 10.67 -3.49 17.53
N ARG A 180 11.12 -4.75 17.53
CA ARG A 180 12.32 -5.13 16.79
C ARG A 180 12.09 -5.00 15.29
N GLU A 181 10.91 -5.37 14.77
CA GLU A 181 10.58 -5.13 13.36
C GLU A 181 10.37 -3.62 13.06
N VAL A 182 9.98 -2.80 14.05
CA VAL A 182 10.06 -1.33 13.91
C VAL A 182 11.50 -0.86 13.70
N GLU A 183 12.46 -1.43 14.45
CA GLU A 183 13.88 -1.12 14.25
C GLU A 183 14.43 -1.64 12.92
N TYR A 184 13.89 -2.75 12.38
CA TYR A 184 14.23 -3.18 11.01
C TYR A 184 13.84 -2.10 10.00
N ILE A 185 12.62 -1.56 10.08
CA ILE A 185 12.15 -0.47 9.22
C ILE A 185 13.05 0.77 9.38
N ALA A 186 13.40 1.11 10.63
CA ALA A 186 14.24 2.26 10.93
C ALA A 186 15.61 2.18 10.25
N HIS A 187 16.31 1.05 10.41
CA HIS A 187 17.67 0.86 9.92
C HIS A 187 17.76 0.48 8.44
N ASP A 188 16.74 -0.18 7.88
CA ASP A 188 16.78 -0.66 6.51
C ASP A 188 16.24 0.37 5.51
N VAL A 189 15.21 1.12 5.90
CA VAL A 189 14.50 2.05 5.00
C VAL A 189 14.62 3.50 5.45
N ILE A 190 14.31 3.83 6.70
CA ILE A 190 14.23 5.22 7.14
C ILE A 190 15.60 5.90 7.13
N GLU A 191 16.65 5.22 7.63
CA GLU A 191 18.02 5.72 7.55
C GLU A 191 18.45 5.99 6.10
N GLN A 192 18.09 5.11 5.17
CA GLN A 192 18.38 5.29 3.75
C GLN A 192 17.65 6.51 3.18
N VAL A 193 16.35 6.68 3.46
CA VAL A 193 15.55 7.85 3.03
C VAL A 193 16.20 9.15 3.50
N ILE A 194 16.64 9.20 4.76
CA ILE A 194 17.31 10.37 5.34
C ILE A 194 18.67 10.62 4.65
N ALA A 195 19.47 9.55 4.49
CA ALA A 195 20.82 9.62 3.95
C ALA A 195 20.86 9.98 2.45
N GLU A 196 19.92 9.45 1.67
CA GLU A 196 19.79 9.77 0.24
C GLU A 196 19.19 11.15 -0.03
N HIS A 197 18.82 11.87 1.03
CA HIS A 197 18.15 13.15 0.90
C HIS A 197 16.87 13.06 0.07
N ALA A 198 16.13 11.96 0.21
CA ALA A 198 14.79 11.83 -0.33
C ALA A 198 13.77 12.80 0.35
N HIS A 199 14.25 13.74 1.18
CA HIS A 199 13.51 14.82 1.83
C HIS A 199 12.96 15.91 0.89
N ASP A 200 13.35 15.92 -0.38
CA ASP A 200 12.71 16.80 -1.37
C ASP A 200 11.25 16.38 -1.67
N ALA A 201 10.76 15.28 -1.06
CA ALA A 201 9.36 14.95 -1.03
C ALA A 201 8.56 15.95 -0.19
N ALA A 202 7.39 16.35 -0.72
CA ALA A 202 6.45 17.24 -0.06
C ALA A 202 5.78 16.60 1.15
N PHE A 203 5.53 15.29 1.07
CA PHE A 203 4.91 14.46 2.10
C PHE A 203 5.21 12.97 1.82
N GLY A 204 4.89 12.11 2.77
CA GLY A 204 4.87 10.66 2.57
C GLY A 204 3.55 10.02 2.95
N VAL A 205 3.36 8.78 2.50
CA VAL A 205 2.14 8.00 2.71
C VAL A 205 2.52 6.55 3.03
N THR A 206 1.89 5.96 4.05
CA THR A 206 1.83 4.50 4.21
C THR A 206 0.51 3.98 3.65
N LEU A 207 0.57 3.06 2.68
CA LEU A 207 -0.56 2.50 1.93
C LEU A 207 -1.17 1.27 2.65
N GLY A 208 -1.45 1.40 3.95
CA GLY A 208 -2.06 0.35 4.76
C GLY A 208 -1.08 -0.72 5.25
N ASP A 209 -1.62 -1.56 6.14
CA ASP A 209 -0.91 -2.56 6.92
C ASP A 209 0.34 -1.96 7.59
N ILE A 210 0.07 -0.84 8.26
CA ILE A 210 1.03 -0.06 9.06
C ILE A 210 1.56 -0.94 10.20
N ALA A 211 0.73 -1.84 10.74
CA ALA A 211 1.06 -2.86 11.74
C ALA A 211 0.74 -4.28 11.23
N PHE A 212 1.28 -5.32 11.90
CA PHE A 212 0.90 -6.74 11.68
C PHE A 212 -0.12 -7.22 12.72
N ASN A 213 -1.26 -6.53 12.90
CA ASN A 213 -2.28 -6.74 13.94
C ASN A 213 -1.89 -6.35 15.37
N ASN A 214 -0.60 -6.13 15.65
CA ASN A 214 -0.18 -5.59 16.94
C ASN A 214 -0.14 -4.06 16.88
N LEU A 215 -1.25 -3.41 17.24
CA LEU A 215 -1.40 -1.96 17.09
C LEU A 215 -0.54 -1.14 18.08
N ASP A 216 0.08 -1.78 19.08
CA ASP A 216 1.08 -1.13 19.95
C ASP A 216 2.34 -0.69 19.18
N THR A 217 2.54 -1.21 17.96
CA THR A 217 3.65 -0.82 17.07
C THR A 217 3.42 0.50 16.34
N LEU A 218 2.17 0.98 16.24
CA LEU A 218 1.83 2.17 15.45
C LEU A 218 2.54 3.44 15.96
N GLU A 219 2.49 3.71 17.27
CA GLU A 219 3.12 4.91 17.85
C GLU A 219 4.66 4.89 17.72
N PRO A 220 5.37 3.80 18.05
CA PRO A 220 6.81 3.66 17.79
C PRO A 220 7.17 3.81 16.32
N LEU A 221 6.40 3.20 15.40
CA LEU A 221 6.64 3.35 13.97
C LEU A 221 6.46 4.80 13.50
N ASN A 222 5.42 5.48 13.99
CA ASN A 222 5.22 6.91 13.71
C ASN A 222 6.39 7.77 14.21
N GLN A 223 6.98 7.44 15.37
CA GLN A 223 8.16 8.14 15.89
C GLN A 223 9.38 7.94 14.97
N ALA A 224 9.59 6.72 14.48
CA ALA A 224 10.67 6.42 13.54
C ALA A 224 10.46 7.16 12.21
N ILE A 225 9.27 7.06 11.60
CA ILE A 225 8.92 7.74 10.34
C ILE A 225 9.06 9.26 10.46
N ALA A 226 8.69 9.84 11.60
CA ALA A 226 8.80 11.28 11.84
C ALA A 226 10.24 11.82 11.73
N LEU A 227 11.27 10.96 11.85
CA LEU A 227 12.67 11.33 11.63
C LEU A 227 12.96 11.74 10.18
N ILE A 228 12.16 11.29 9.20
CA ILE A 228 12.23 11.75 7.81
C ILE A 228 11.98 13.27 7.73
N GLY A 229 11.14 13.79 8.62
CA GLY A 229 10.96 15.23 8.81
C GLY A 229 9.88 15.89 7.93
N ILE A 230 9.10 15.12 7.17
CA ILE A 230 8.02 15.60 6.29
C ILE A 230 6.64 15.17 6.82
N PRO A 231 5.53 15.84 6.42
CA PRO A 231 4.18 15.40 6.73
C PRO A 231 3.94 13.95 6.30
N TRP A 232 3.26 13.16 7.13
CA TRP A 232 2.97 11.76 6.83
C TRP A 232 1.47 11.43 6.91
N TYR A 233 0.94 10.87 5.84
CA TYR A 233 -0.43 10.40 5.73
C TYR A 233 -0.47 8.87 5.83
N ASN A 234 -1.61 8.32 6.24
CA ASN A 234 -1.79 6.89 6.39
C ASN A 234 -3.12 6.46 5.78
N VAL A 235 -3.05 5.40 4.98
CA VAL A 235 -4.18 4.59 4.53
C VAL A 235 -4.33 3.44 5.52
N ILE A 236 -5.55 3.04 5.84
CA ILE A 236 -5.81 1.89 6.71
C ILE A 236 -5.68 0.58 5.90
N GLY A 237 -5.05 -0.44 6.49
CA GLY A 237 -5.05 -1.80 5.94
C GLY A 237 -5.79 -2.80 6.83
N ASN A 238 -5.90 -4.03 6.34
CA ASN A 238 -6.64 -5.10 7.03
C ASN A 238 -5.98 -5.60 8.32
N HIS A 239 -4.72 -5.23 8.57
CA HIS A 239 -3.99 -5.51 9.79
C HIS A 239 -3.93 -4.34 10.77
N ASP A 240 -4.51 -3.18 10.40
CA ASP A 240 -4.55 -1.97 11.22
C ASP A 240 -5.82 -1.84 12.08
N VAL A 241 -6.64 -2.89 12.10
CA VAL A 241 -7.96 -2.93 12.73
C VAL A 241 -7.98 -3.61 14.09
N ASN A 242 -8.91 -3.20 14.95
CA ASN A 242 -9.32 -3.88 16.16
C ASN A 242 -10.02 -5.22 15.82
N GLN A 243 -9.26 -6.31 15.87
CA GLN A 243 -9.73 -7.64 15.42
C GLN A 243 -10.88 -8.24 16.24
N GLU A 244 -11.21 -7.67 17.39
CA GLU A 244 -12.35 -8.04 18.23
C GLU A 244 -13.66 -7.42 17.75
N ALA A 245 -13.61 -6.39 16.92
CA ALA A 245 -14.79 -5.74 16.39
C ALA A 245 -15.66 -6.75 15.63
N THR A 246 -16.96 -6.72 15.89
CA THR A 246 -17.95 -7.62 15.28
C THR A 246 -18.59 -7.04 14.03
N ASP A 247 -18.23 -5.81 13.68
CA ASP A 247 -18.71 -5.08 12.51
C ASP A 247 -17.64 -4.10 12.02
N ASP A 248 -17.81 -3.66 10.79
CA ASP A 248 -16.93 -2.73 10.09
C ASP A 248 -16.78 -1.39 10.83
N ARG A 249 -17.91 -0.85 11.30
CA ARG A 249 -18.02 0.48 11.92
C ARG A 249 -17.10 0.67 13.12
N ASN A 250 -16.87 -0.36 13.92
CA ASN A 250 -16.04 -0.26 15.12
C ASN A 250 -14.64 -0.88 14.91
N SER A 251 -14.30 -1.30 13.70
CA SER A 251 -13.05 -2.04 13.45
C SER A 251 -11.81 -1.14 13.42
N ASP A 252 -11.97 0.15 13.15
CA ASP A 252 -10.89 1.11 12.94
C ASP A 252 -10.67 2.07 14.13
N GLU A 253 -11.27 1.82 15.29
CA GLU A 253 -11.30 2.76 16.43
C GLU A 253 -9.89 3.18 16.92
N THR A 254 -8.91 2.28 16.88
CA THR A 254 -7.50 2.60 17.21
C THR A 254 -6.85 3.45 16.12
N PHE A 255 -7.16 3.16 14.85
CA PHE A 255 -6.70 3.94 13.70
C PHE A 255 -7.27 5.36 13.78
N GLU A 256 -8.58 5.50 14.03
CA GLU A 256 -9.25 6.79 14.17
C GLU A 256 -8.62 7.65 15.27
N ARG A 257 -8.34 7.04 16.44
CA ARG A 257 -7.68 7.73 17.55
C ARG A 257 -6.34 8.34 17.14
N LEU A 258 -5.54 7.65 16.33
CA LEU A 258 -4.16 8.02 16.01
C LEU A 258 -4.05 8.89 14.75
N TYR A 259 -4.86 8.61 13.73
CA TYR A 259 -4.72 9.17 12.39
C TYR A 259 -5.92 10.01 11.93
N GLY A 260 -7.08 9.82 12.56
CA GLY A 260 -8.33 10.50 12.18
C GLY A 260 -9.16 9.71 11.18
N PRO A 261 -9.83 10.35 10.22
CA PRO A 261 -10.77 9.65 9.33
C PRO A 261 -10.06 8.56 8.52
N ASN A 262 -10.70 7.39 8.38
CA ASN A 262 -10.22 6.26 7.58
C ASN A 262 -10.27 6.52 6.06
N TYR A 263 -11.09 7.48 5.60
CA TYR A 263 -11.07 8.02 4.25
C TYR A 263 -11.28 9.54 4.26
N TYR A 264 -10.57 10.24 3.37
CA TYR A 264 -10.60 11.70 3.22
C TYR A 264 -9.92 12.10 1.90
N SER A 265 -9.86 13.40 1.63
CA SER A 265 -9.08 13.92 0.52
C SER A 265 -8.34 15.20 0.87
N PHE A 266 -7.36 15.53 0.05
CA PHE A 266 -6.62 16.78 0.12
C PHE A 266 -6.03 17.13 -1.24
N ASP A 267 -5.80 18.42 -1.47
CA ASP A 267 -5.06 18.88 -2.64
C ASP A 267 -3.61 19.20 -2.25
N TYR A 268 -2.68 18.95 -3.17
CA TYR A 268 -1.32 19.48 -3.10
C TYR A 268 -0.86 19.89 -4.50
N GLY A 269 -0.44 21.14 -4.67
CA GLY A 269 -0.10 21.68 -5.99
C GLY A 269 -1.32 21.63 -6.93
N SER A 270 -1.20 20.92 -8.04
CA SER A 270 -2.29 20.69 -9.02
C SER A 270 -2.98 19.33 -8.88
N THR A 271 -2.67 18.56 -7.85
CA THR A 271 -3.11 17.17 -7.73
C THR A 271 -4.09 17.02 -6.57
N HIS A 272 -5.16 16.27 -6.80
CA HIS A 272 -6.12 15.88 -5.80
C HIS A 272 -5.83 14.44 -5.34
N PHE A 273 -5.63 14.26 -4.04
CA PHE A 273 -5.36 12.97 -3.42
C PHE A 273 -6.59 12.49 -2.66
N LEU A 274 -7.07 11.29 -3.00
CA LEU A 274 -8.22 10.65 -2.39
C LEU A 274 -7.73 9.43 -1.61
N VAL A 275 -7.73 9.52 -0.28
CA VAL A 275 -7.38 8.43 0.64
C VAL A 275 -8.64 7.62 0.91
N LEU A 276 -8.58 6.33 0.62
CA LEU A 276 -9.72 5.42 0.68
C LEU A 276 -9.47 4.31 1.70
N ASP A 277 -10.54 3.94 2.38
CA ASP A 277 -10.61 2.70 3.16
C ASP A 277 -11.34 1.66 2.30
N ASP A 278 -10.58 0.75 1.71
CA ASP A 278 -11.14 -0.34 0.93
C ASP A 278 -11.21 -1.67 1.69
N VAL A 279 -11.07 -1.64 3.02
CA VAL A 279 -11.14 -2.82 3.90
C VAL A 279 -12.52 -2.90 4.54
N ALA A 280 -13.43 -3.64 3.92
CA ALA A 280 -14.74 -3.91 4.52
C ALA A 280 -14.65 -5.07 5.53
N TRP A 281 -14.57 -4.75 6.81
CA TRP A 281 -14.42 -5.71 7.90
C TRP A 281 -15.75 -6.41 8.25
N VAL A 282 -15.66 -7.73 8.47
CA VAL A 282 -16.83 -8.57 8.79
C VAL A 282 -16.79 -9.04 10.24
N GLY A 283 -15.60 -9.19 10.83
CA GLY A 283 -15.40 -9.76 12.16
C GLY A 283 -14.74 -11.13 12.13
N ARG A 284 -14.64 -11.76 13.30
CA ARG A 284 -14.04 -13.10 13.42
C ARG A 284 -14.95 -14.17 12.82
N ASP A 285 -14.33 -15.14 12.15
CA ASP A 285 -14.99 -16.31 11.60
C ASP A 285 -15.72 -17.08 12.71
N GLN A 286 -16.99 -17.39 12.48
CA GLN A 286 -17.84 -18.04 13.48
C GLN A 286 -17.43 -19.50 13.78
N LYS A 287 -16.75 -20.16 12.84
CA LYS A 287 -16.28 -21.54 12.93
C LYS A 287 -14.84 -21.62 13.43
N ASP A 288 -14.02 -20.62 13.09
CA ASP A 288 -12.62 -20.52 13.48
C ASP A 288 -12.34 -19.12 14.04
N LYS A 289 -12.59 -18.92 15.34
CA LYS A 289 -12.48 -17.61 16.00
C LYS A 289 -11.06 -17.03 16.03
N GLU A 290 -10.06 -17.78 15.57
CA GLU A 290 -8.69 -17.29 15.36
C GLU A 290 -8.52 -16.62 13.99
N LYS A 291 -9.51 -16.70 13.11
CA LYS A 291 -9.48 -16.08 11.78
C LYS A 291 -10.40 -14.89 11.71
N SER A 292 -9.86 -13.79 11.22
CA SER A 292 -10.60 -12.58 10.87
C SER A 292 -11.14 -12.67 9.43
N GLN A 293 -12.27 -12.03 9.17
CA GLN A 293 -12.87 -11.94 7.84
C GLN A 293 -13.03 -10.47 7.44
N TYR A 294 -12.63 -10.16 6.21
CA TYR A 294 -12.85 -8.89 5.53
C TYR A 294 -12.92 -9.15 4.01
N TYR A 295 -13.31 -8.14 3.25
CA TYR A 295 -13.21 -8.14 1.80
C TYR A 295 -12.92 -6.73 1.28
N GLY A 296 -12.46 -6.63 0.03
CA GLY A 296 -12.27 -5.33 -0.62
C GLY A 296 -13.60 -4.64 -0.91
N GLY A 297 -13.89 -3.48 -0.32
CA GLY A 297 -15.14 -2.75 -0.53
C GLY A 297 -15.14 -1.36 0.09
N LEU A 298 -15.82 -0.41 -0.55
CA LEU A 298 -15.88 1.00 -0.09
C LEU A 298 -17.19 1.33 0.63
N GLY A 299 -18.28 0.69 0.20
CA GLY A 299 -19.60 0.88 0.80
C GLY A 299 -20.24 2.24 0.49
N LYS A 300 -21.55 2.34 0.76
CA LYS A 300 -22.38 3.47 0.30
C LYS A 300 -21.91 4.83 0.86
N ARG A 301 -21.58 4.88 2.15
CA ARG A 301 -21.24 6.16 2.83
C ARG A 301 -20.00 6.80 2.20
N GLN A 302 -18.97 5.98 1.96
CA GLN A 302 -17.75 6.43 1.32
C GLN A 302 -18.00 6.79 -0.16
N PHE A 303 -18.85 6.06 -0.89
CA PHE A 303 -19.27 6.48 -2.24
C PHE A 303 -19.98 7.83 -2.27
N ASP A 304 -20.84 8.12 -1.28
CA ASP A 304 -21.49 9.43 -1.17
C ASP A 304 -20.42 10.54 -1.00
N PHE A 305 -19.40 10.29 -0.17
CA PHE A 305 -18.25 11.18 -0.02
C PHE A 305 -17.47 11.35 -1.33
N ILE A 306 -17.04 10.26 -1.98
CA ILE A 306 -16.26 10.29 -3.22
C ILE A 306 -17.01 11.07 -4.31
N ASN A 307 -18.32 10.81 -4.46
CA ASN A 307 -19.14 11.51 -5.44
C ASN A 307 -19.19 13.02 -5.16
N ASN A 308 -19.43 13.41 -3.90
CA ASN A 308 -19.49 14.82 -3.51
C ASN A 308 -18.14 15.52 -3.65
N ASP A 309 -17.05 14.83 -3.33
CA ASP A 309 -15.70 15.35 -3.40
C ASP A 309 -15.26 15.58 -4.84
N LEU A 310 -15.41 14.56 -5.70
CA LEU A 310 -15.08 14.64 -7.12
C LEU A 310 -15.93 15.66 -7.89
N ALA A 311 -17.16 15.93 -7.43
CA ALA A 311 -18.02 16.99 -7.97
C ALA A 311 -17.56 18.40 -7.57
N SER A 312 -16.76 18.52 -6.50
CA SER A 312 -16.27 19.80 -5.97
C SER A 312 -14.96 20.27 -6.63
N ILE A 313 -14.30 19.43 -7.43
CA ILE A 313 -13.03 19.72 -8.10
C ILE A 313 -13.16 19.77 -9.63
N PRO A 314 -12.30 20.53 -10.34
CA PRO A 314 -12.27 20.54 -11.80
C PRO A 314 -12.10 19.13 -12.40
N GLN A 315 -12.88 18.82 -13.45
CA GLN A 315 -12.84 17.53 -14.16
C GLN A 315 -11.42 17.13 -14.60
N GLU A 316 -10.63 18.13 -15.01
CA GLU A 316 -9.28 17.96 -15.56
C GLU A 316 -8.20 17.76 -14.50
N GLN A 317 -8.47 18.06 -13.23
CA GLN A 317 -7.48 17.92 -12.15
C GLN A 317 -7.08 16.45 -12.01
N LEU A 318 -5.77 16.17 -11.90
CA LEU A 318 -5.26 14.82 -11.66
C LEU A 318 -5.80 14.31 -10.32
N VAL A 319 -6.45 13.15 -10.35
CA VAL A 319 -6.90 12.45 -9.14
C VAL A 319 -6.03 11.22 -8.90
N VAL A 320 -5.43 11.15 -7.71
CA VAL A 320 -4.65 10.01 -7.23
C VAL A 320 -5.45 9.31 -6.14
N LEU A 321 -5.88 8.07 -6.39
CA LEU A 321 -6.57 7.25 -5.41
C LEU A 321 -5.53 6.43 -4.64
N MET A 322 -5.49 6.57 -3.32
CA MET A 322 -4.59 5.85 -2.41
C MET A 322 -5.43 4.89 -1.57
N MET A 323 -5.15 3.60 -1.68
CA MET A 323 -5.92 2.52 -1.05
C MET A 323 -5.00 1.40 -0.61
N HIS A 324 -5.50 0.39 0.10
CA HIS A 324 -4.66 -0.70 0.59
C HIS A 324 -4.76 -1.92 -0.33
N ILE A 325 -5.98 -2.40 -0.61
CA ILE A 325 -6.22 -3.58 -1.44
C ILE A 325 -6.10 -3.19 -2.94
N PRO A 326 -5.53 -4.04 -3.81
CA PRO A 326 -5.52 -3.73 -5.23
C PRO A 326 -6.93 -3.50 -5.78
N LEU A 327 -7.11 -2.45 -6.57
CA LEU A 327 -8.42 -1.99 -7.05
C LEU A 327 -9.21 -3.09 -7.77
N THR A 328 -8.51 -4.00 -8.45
CA THR A 328 -9.11 -5.16 -9.13
C THR A 328 -9.58 -6.28 -8.19
N ALA A 329 -9.33 -6.18 -6.88
CA ALA A 329 -9.83 -7.07 -5.83
C ALA A 329 -10.96 -6.42 -5.00
N VAL A 330 -11.24 -5.12 -5.20
CA VAL A 330 -12.38 -4.42 -4.60
C VAL A 330 -13.67 -4.86 -5.30
N GLN A 331 -14.67 -5.27 -4.52
CA GLN A 331 -15.92 -5.89 -5.03
C GLN A 331 -16.81 -4.87 -5.74
N ASP A 332 -16.95 -3.68 -5.17
CA ASP A 332 -17.76 -2.57 -5.68
C ASP A 332 -16.96 -1.61 -6.59
N ARG A 333 -15.79 -2.03 -7.08
CA ARG A 333 -14.92 -1.23 -7.98
C ARG A 333 -15.63 -0.68 -9.22
N GLN A 334 -16.66 -1.36 -9.72
CA GLN A 334 -17.41 -0.93 -10.89
C GLN A 334 -18.11 0.42 -10.65
N ASP A 335 -18.63 0.62 -9.43
CA ASP A 335 -19.27 1.88 -9.03
C ASP A 335 -18.22 2.99 -8.92
N LEU A 336 -17.04 2.68 -8.37
CA LEU A 336 -15.91 3.62 -8.37
C LEU A 336 -15.49 4.00 -9.79
N TYR A 337 -15.39 3.02 -10.71
CA TYR A 337 -15.05 3.29 -12.11
C TYR A 337 -16.03 4.29 -12.73
N ARG A 338 -17.34 4.17 -12.48
CA ARG A 338 -18.33 5.12 -13.01
C ARG A 338 -18.03 6.58 -12.61
N LEU A 339 -17.46 6.80 -11.42
CA LEU A 339 -17.15 8.13 -10.90
C LEU A 339 -15.85 8.72 -11.50
N ILE A 340 -14.89 7.88 -11.86
CA ILE A 340 -13.55 8.33 -12.26
C ILE A 340 -13.23 8.14 -13.74
N GLU A 341 -13.93 7.27 -14.46
CA GLU A 341 -13.50 6.82 -15.79
C GLU A 341 -13.61 7.87 -16.90
N GLN A 342 -14.42 8.91 -16.69
CA GLN A 342 -14.55 10.03 -17.63
C GLN A 342 -13.58 11.17 -17.30
N ARG A 343 -12.78 11.05 -16.23
CA ARG A 343 -11.73 12.01 -15.92
C ARG A 343 -10.50 11.72 -16.78
N PRO A 344 -9.90 12.72 -17.43
CA PRO A 344 -8.79 12.51 -18.35
C PRO A 344 -7.46 12.19 -17.64
N ALA A 345 -7.35 12.46 -16.34
CA ALA A 345 -6.13 12.25 -15.56
C ALA A 345 -6.48 11.56 -14.22
N THR A 346 -6.34 10.24 -14.17
CA THR A 346 -6.52 9.45 -12.94
C THR A 346 -5.48 8.35 -12.84
N VAL A 347 -5.06 8.06 -11.60
CA VAL A 347 -4.21 6.92 -11.26
C VAL A 347 -4.61 6.41 -9.88
N SER A 348 -4.50 5.12 -9.65
CA SER A 348 -4.67 4.52 -8.33
C SER A 348 -3.39 3.80 -7.90
N ILE A 349 -3.12 3.79 -6.61
CA ILE A 349 -2.00 3.11 -5.99
C ILE A 349 -2.46 2.35 -4.74
N SER A 350 -2.04 1.09 -4.65
CA SER A 350 -2.31 0.20 -3.51
C SER A 350 -1.04 -0.49 -3.03
N ALA A 351 -1.16 -1.31 -1.98
CA ALA A 351 -0.10 -2.20 -1.54
C ALA A 351 -0.66 -3.62 -1.35
N HIS A 352 -0.62 -4.20 -0.14
CA HIS A 352 -1.27 -5.45 0.29
C HIS A 352 -0.73 -6.75 -0.34
N ALA A 353 -0.27 -6.70 -1.58
CA ALA A 353 -0.02 -7.90 -2.38
C ALA A 353 1.34 -8.57 -2.10
N HIS A 354 2.29 -7.85 -1.49
CA HIS A 354 3.68 -8.29 -1.26
C HIS A 354 4.42 -8.72 -2.54
N TYR A 355 4.07 -8.07 -3.65
CA TYR A 355 4.78 -8.00 -4.93
C TYR A 355 4.46 -6.64 -5.55
N MET A 356 5.26 -6.21 -6.53
CA MET A 356 5.02 -4.96 -7.25
C MET A 356 4.51 -5.20 -8.66
N GLU A 357 3.55 -4.39 -9.09
CA GLU A 357 2.97 -4.50 -10.43
C GLU A 357 2.37 -3.18 -10.90
N HIS A 358 2.58 -2.86 -12.17
CA HIS A 358 1.78 -1.86 -12.88
C HIS A 358 0.68 -2.58 -13.66
N ARG A 359 -0.57 -2.35 -13.27
CA ARG A 359 -1.76 -2.94 -13.90
C ARG A 359 -2.50 -1.91 -14.74
N ILE A 360 -2.84 -2.31 -15.96
CA ILE A 360 -3.66 -1.52 -16.87
C ILE A 360 -5.07 -2.08 -16.81
N ILE A 361 -5.99 -1.31 -16.22
CA ILE A 361 -7.40 -1.65 -16.05
C ILE A 361 -8.16 -1.16 -17.28
N ASP A 362 -8.73 -2.10 -18.03
CA ASP A 362 -9.41 -1.82 -19.29
C ASP A 362 -10.83 -2.41 -19.35
N LYS A 363 -11.38 -2.51 -20.57
CA LYS A 363 -12.74 -3.00 -20.80
C LYS A 363 -12.96 -4.42 -20.27
N GLU A 364 -11.93 -5.26 -20.25
CA GLU A 364 -12.01 -6.62 -19.71
C GLU A 364 -12.17 -6.62 -18.18
N ASP A 365 -11.63 -5.61 -17.50
CA ASP A 365 -11.83 -5.37 -16.07
C ASP A 365 -13.14 -4.62 -15.74
N GLY A 366 -13.90 -4.18 -16.76
CA GLY A 366 -15.15 -3.43 -16.64
C GLY A 366 -15.02 -1.91 -16.76
N TRP A 367 -13.83 -1.40 -17.10
CA TRP A 367 -13.61 0.02 -17.37
C TRP A 367 -14.28 0.48 -18.67
N GLN A 368 -14.98 1.61 -18.65
CA GLN A 368 -15.65 2.18 -19.83
C GLN A 368 -15.17 3.61 -20.14
N GLY A 369 -14.06 4.03 -19.53
CA GLY A 369 -13.38 5.28 -19.85
C GLY A 369 -12.70 5.24 -21.23
N PRO A 370 -12.39 6.40 -21.82
CA PRO A 370 -11.80 6.50 -23.16
C PRO A 370 -10.35 6.00 -23.23
N VAL A 371 -9.63 5.99 -22.11
CA VAL A 371 -8.26 5.50 -21.96
C VAL A 371 -8.24 4.53 -20.78
N PRO A 372 -7.52 3.39 -20.86
CA PRO A 372 -7.37 2.47 -19.74
C PRO A 372 -6.84 3.17 -18.47
N HIS A 373 -7.32 2.74 -17.31
CA HIS A 373 -6.86 3.25 -16.02
C HIS A 373 -5.56 2.58 -15.61
N HIS A 374 -4.64 3.35 -15.03
CA HIS A 374 -3.40 2.81 -14.49
C HIS A 374 -3.54 2.62 -12.98
N HIS A 375 -3.36 1.38 -12.54
CA HIS A 375 -3.31 1.00 -11.14
C HIS A 375 -1.92 0.47 -10.79
N ILE A 376 -1.34 0.96 -9.70
CA ILE A 376 -0.01 0.60 -9.23
C ILE A 376 -0.16 -0.23 -7.96
N ILE A 377 0.34 -1.47 -7.97
CA ILE A 377 0.58 -2.25 -6.77
C ILE A 377 2.01 -1.91 -6.33
N ASN A 378 2.12 -1.14 -5.26
CA ASN A 378 3.37 -0.57 -4.78
C ASN A 378 4.27 -1.62 -4.11
N VAL A 379 5.58 -1.35 -4.09
CA VAL A 379 6.54 -2.11 -3.28
C VAL A 379 6.19 -2.09 -1.80
N THR A 380 6.50 -3.17 -1.11
CA THR A 380 6.31 -3.30 0.34
C THR A 380 7.61 -3.09 1.11
N VAL A 381 7.54 -2.35 2.21
CA VAL A 381 8.63 -2.03 3.13
C VAL A 381 9.10 -3.28 3.86
N CYS A 382 8.17 -4.15 4.27
CA CYS A 382 8.52 -5.45 4.87
C CYS A 382 8.93 -6.53 3.86
N GLY A 383 8.91 -6.22 2.56
CA GLY A 383 8.97 -7.21 1.50
C GLY A 383 7.83 -8.21 1.66
N SER A 384 8.13 -9.49 1.80
CA SER A 384 7.16 -10.49 2.26
C SER A 384 7.34 -10.82 3.74
N TRP A 385 6.96 -9.84 4.59
CA TRP A 385 6.77 -9.99 6.04
C TRP A 385 8.03 -10.10 6.93
N TRP A 386 9.12 -9.41 6.58
CA TRP A 386 10.40 -9.50 7.33
C TRP A 386 10.87 -10.96 7.50
N ARG A 387 10.81 -11.73 6.41
CA ARG A 387 11.14 -13.16 6.37
C ARG A 387 12.46 -13.41 5.63
N GLY A 388 12.95 -14.64 5.79
CA GLY A 388 14.20 -15.10 5.21
C GLY A 388 15.38 -14.94 6.16
N GLN A 389 16.53 -15.44 5.71
CA GLN A 389 17.77 -15.42 6.46
C GLN A 389 18.19 -13.98 6.79
N PRO A 390 18.50 -13.67 8.07
CA PRO A 390 19.01 -12.36 8.45
C PRO A 390 20.40 -12.06 7.87
N ASP A 391 20.63 -10.80 7.53
CA ASP A 391 21.91 -10.25 7.14
C ASP A 391 22.84 -10.02 8.35
N GLU A 392 24.00 -9.40 8.14
CA GLU A 392 24.97 -9.07 9.20
C GLU A 392 24.46 -8.08 10.24
N ARG A 393 23.40 -7.31 9.95
CA ARG A 393 22.71 -6.41 10.89
C ARG A 393 21.66 -7.16 11.71
N GLY A 394 21.35 -8.40 11.34
CA GLY A 394 20.28 -9.20 11.93
C GLY A 394 18.91 -8.90 11.33
N ILE A 395 18.86 -8.20 10.19
CA ILE A 395 17.62 -7.86 9.49
C ILE A 395 17.37 -8.95 8.44
N PRO A 396 16.20 -9.61 8.43
CA PRO A 396 15.81 -10.55 7.37
C PRO A 396 15.95 -9.90 6.00
N HIS A 397 16.45 -10.65 5.00
CA HIS A 397 16.64 -10.09 3.67
C HIS A 397 15.34 -9.62 2.99
N ALA A 398 14.17 -9.99 3.54
CA ALA A 398 12.87 -9.41 3.23
C ALA A 398 12.58 -9.33 1.71
N THR A 399 12.92 -10.36 0.96
CA THR A 399 12.61 -10.38 -0.48
C THR A 399 11.10 -10.53 -0.67
N MET A 400 10.52 -9.73 -1.57
CA MET A 400 9.13 -9.89 -1.99
C MET A 400 8.94 -11.20 -2.75
N SER A 401 7.70 -11.67 -2.79
CA SER A 401 7.35 -12.95 -3.41
C SER A 401 7.59 -12.99 -4.93
N ASP A 402 7.77 -11.84 -5.58
CA ASP A 402 8.13 -11.69 -7.00
C ASP A 402 9.65 -11.65 -7.25
N GLY A 403 10.47 -11.83 -6.21
CA GLY A 403 11.94 -11.80 -6.26
C GLY A 403 12.57 -10.41 -6.24
N GLY A 404 11.78 -9.34 -6.17
CA GLY A 404 12.27 -7.99 -5.89
C GLY A 404 12.68 -7.82 -4.42
N PRO A 405 13.67 -6.97 -4.11
CA PRO A 405 13.96 -6.61 -2.72
C PRO A 405 12.82 -5.77 -2.14
N ASN A 406 12.71 -5.72 -0.81
CA ASN A 406 11.87 -4.72 -0.13
C ASN A 406 12.37 -3.29 -0.41
N GLY A 407 11.54 -2.32 -0.09
CA GLY A 407 11.90 -0.93 -0.28
C GLY A 407 10.72 0.03 -0.22
N TYR A 408 10.86 1.15 -0.93
CA TYR A 408 9.86 2.20 -1.01
C TYR A 408 9.82 2.78 -2.43
N SER A 409 8.77 3.55 -2.73
CA SER A 409 8.68 4.28 -3.99
C SER A 409 8.71 5.77 -3.77
N ILE A 410 9.24 6.49 -4.75
CA ILE A 410 9.16 7.94 -4.87
C ILE A 410 8.23 8.23 -6.06
N MET A 411 7.08 8.83 -5.79
CA MET A 411 6.16 9.26 -6.84
C MET A 411 6.40 10.74 -7.14
N GLU A 412 6.73 11.07 -8.38
CA GLU A 412 6.90 12.45 -8.84
C GLU A 412 5.67 12.87 -9.64
N PHE A 413 5.21 14.10 -9.41
CA PHE A 413 4.07 14.72 -10.08
C PHE A 413 4.52 15.98 -10.81
N ASP A 414 4.00 16.20 -12.01
CA ASP A 414 4.20 17.42 -12.81
C ASP A 414 2.93 17.71 -13.63
N GLY A 415 2.06 18.55 -13.08
CA GLY A 415 0.73 18.82 -13.63
C GLY A 415 -0.14 17.56 -13.61
N HIS A 416 -0.46 17.02 -14.79
CA HIS A 416 -1.22 15.77 -14.93
C HIS A 416 -0.33 14.54 -15.14
N ASN A 417 0.99 14.74 -15.26
CA ASN A 417 1.93 13.64 -15.43
C ASN A 417 2.40 13.15 -14.08
N TYR A 418 2.69 11.86 -14.00
CA TYR A 418 3.33 11.25 -12.85
C TYR A 418 4.31 10.16 -13.29
N SER A 419 5.26 9.85 -12.41
CA SER A 419 6.17 8.72 -12.55
C SER A 419 6.42 8.08 -11.19
N LEU A 420 6.72 6.78 -11.18
CA LEU A 420 7.07 6.02 -9.97
C LEU A 420 8.51 5.55 -10.10
N GLU A 421 9.33 5.91 -9.12
CA GLU A 421 10.70 5.40 -8.99
C GLU A 421 10.76 4.43 -7.81
N PHE A 422 11.21 3.20 -8.05
CA PHE A 422 11.45 2.22 -7.01
C PHE A 422 12.82 2.45 -6.34
N ARG A 423 12.90 2.28 -5.02
CA ARG A 423 14.12 2.31 -4.21
C ARG A 423 14.22 1.03 -3.37
N ALA A 424 15.16 0.16 -3.74
CA ALA A 424 15.49 -1.03 -2.98
C ALA A 424 16.17 -0.67 -1.65
N ALA A 425 15.67 -1.23 -0.56
CA ALA A 425 16.23 -1.05 0.78
C ALA A 425 17.67 -1.56 0.86
N GLY A 426 18.55 -0.81 1.50
CA GLY A 426 19.97 -1.15 1.66
C GLY A 426 20.77 -1.25 0.35
N ARG A 427 20.22 -0.78 -0.79
CA ARG A 427 20.85 -0.84 -2.12
C ARG A 427 20.89 0.53 -2.76
N ALA A 428 21.86 0.73 -3.66
CA ALA A 428 21.96 1.97 -4.42
C ALA A 428 20.73 2.17 -5.33
N ALA A 429 20.35 3.42 -5.54
CA ALA A 429 19.32 3.87 -6.49
C ALA A 429 19.32 3.15 -7.85
N SER A 430 20.51 2.85 -8.39
CA SER A 430 20.68 2.18 -9.69
C SER A 430 20.35 0.67 -9.67
N TYR A 431 20.14 0.07 -8.50
CA TYR A 431 19.79 -1.34 -8.37
C TYR A 431 18.31 -1.56 -8.63
N GLN A 432 18.00 -1.82 -9.90
CA GLN A 432 16.63 -1.86 -10.42
C GLN A 432 16.31 -3.16 -11.16
N MET A 433 17.25 -4.11 -11.19
CA MET A 433 17.02 -5.42 -11.78
C MET A 433 17.99 -6.47 -11.26
N ASN A 434 17.54 -7.73 -11.30
CA ASN A 434 18.41 -8.90 -11.26
C ASN A 434 18.58 -9.48 -12.66
N ILE A 435 19.81 -9.87 -13.01
CA ILE A 435 20.10 -10.56 -14.28
C ILE A 435 20.60 -11.98 -13.97
N TYR A 436 19.88 -12.96 -14.47
CA TYR A 436 20.15 -14.38 -14.26
C TYR A 436 20.83 -14.97 -15.49
N ALA A 437 22.07 -15.40 -15.28
CA ALA A 437 22.90 -16.08 -16.26
C ALA A 437 23.76 -17.12 -15.53
N PRO A 438 24.02 -18.30 -16.12
CA PRO A 438 25.00 -19.24 -15.58
C PRO A 438 26.38 -18.58 -15.47
N GLU A 439 27.15 -18.92 -14.42
CA GLU A 439 28.51 -18.39 -14.23
C GLU A 439 29.45 -18.85 -15.34
N THR A 440 29.29 -20.11 -15.80
CA THR A 440 30.10 -20.74 -16.85
C THR A 440 29.21 -21.47 -17.84
N LEU A 441 29.52 -21.36 -19.14
CA LEU A 441 28.85 -22.01 -20.26
C LEU A 441 29.86 -22.66 -21.19
N THR A 442 29.46 -23.71 -21.92
CA THR A 442 30.28 -24.24 -23.01
C THR A 442 29.89 -23.60 -24.33
N THR A 443 30.79 -23.62 -25.31
CA THR A 443 30.48 -23.14 -26.67
C THR A 443 29.22 -23.78 -27.26
N GLN A 444 28.91 -25.04 -26.91
CA GLN A 444 27.74 -25.74 -27.45
C GLN A 444 26.42 -25.33 -26.80
N SER A 445 26.43 -24.80 -25.56
CA SER A 445 25.19 -24.44 -24.84
C SER A 445 24.73 -23.01 -25.10
N LEU A 446 25.59 -22.15 -25.68
CA LEU A 446 25.33 -20.73 -25.91
C LEU A 446 23.98 -20.46 -26.60
N ALA A 447 23.78 -21.03 -27.79
CA ALA A 447 22.59 -20.79 -28.61
C ALA A 447 21.28 -21.30 -27.97
N SER A 448 21.36 -22.14 -26.93
CA SER A 448 20.21 -22.65 -26.17
C SER A 448 20.06 -22.01 -24.79
N THR A 449 21.00 -21.17 -24.37
CA THR A 449 21.00 -20.58 -23.04
C THR A 449 20.15 -19.32 -23.02
N GLU A 450 19.16 -19.32 -22.13
CA GLU A 450 18.30 -18.17 -21.87
C GLU A 450 18.88 -17.31 -20.76
N ILE A 451 18.86 -16.00 -20.99
CA ILE A 451 19.12 -14.98 -19.99
C ILE A 451 17.79 -14.40 -19.56
N LEU A 452 17.59 -14.35 -18.25
CA LEU A 452 16.42 -13.74 -17.64
C LEU A 452 16.81 -12.46 -16.92
N ALA A 453 15.96 -11.44 -16.97
CA ALA A 453 16.10 -10.23 -16.19
C ALA A 453 14.79 -9.93 -15.46
N ASN A 454 14.84 -9.87 -14.13
CA ASN A 454 13.76 -9.32 -13.33
C ASN A 454 13.95 -7.81 -13.26
N VAL A 455 13.16 -7.04 -14.00
CA VAL A 455 13.24 -5.57 -14.00
C VAL A 455 12.17 -5.06 -13.04
N PHE A 456 12.59 -4.65 -11.86
CA PHE A 456 11.70 -4.28 -10.76
C PHE A 456 10.74 -3.17 -11.17
N ALA A 457 9.48 -3.29 -10.76
CA ALA A 457 8.41 -2.35 -11.07
C ALA A 457 8.25 -2.02 -12.57
N ALA A 458 8.68 -2.89 -13.50
CA ALA A 458 8.55 -2.59 -14.92
C ALA A 458 7.09 -2.63 -15.38
N ALA A 459 6.62 -1.51 -15.93
CA ALA A 459 5.31 -1.41 -16.54
C ALA A 459 5.15 -2.31 -17.79
N PRO A 460 3.91 -2.69 -18.17
CA PRO A 460 3.67 -3.56 -19.33
C PRO A 460 4.23 -3.04 -20.66
N ASN A 461 4.41 -1.72 -20.79
CA ASN A 461 4.96 -1.07 -21.98
C ASN A 461 6.47 -0.81 -21.90
N THR A 462 7.16 -1.27 -20.85
CA THR A 462 8.61 -1.18 -20.73
C THR A 462 9.28 -1.99 -21.83
N VAL A 463 10.20 -1.36 -22.56
CA VAL A 463 11.03 -2.03 -23.57
C VAL A 463 12.33 -2.47 -22.92
N CYS A 464 12.56 -3.78 -22.87
CA CYS A 464 13.79 -4.37 -22.35
C CYS A 464 14.63 -4.96 -23.49
N GLU A 465 15.93 -4.72 -23.46
CA GLU A 465 16.89 -5.25 -24.43
C GLU A 465 18.15 -5.73 -23.69
N MET A 466 18.82 -6.73 -24.25
CA MET A 466 20.15 -7.14 -23.82
C MET A 466 21.18 -7.01 -24.93
N ARG A 467 22.45 -6.86 -24.57
CA ARG A 467 23.58 -7.12 -25.47
C ARG A 467 24.67 -7.89 -24.74
N VAL A 468 25.50 -8.58 -25.51
CA VAL A 468 26.73 -9.21 -25.01
C VAL A 468 27.93 -8.47 -25.60
N ASP A 469 28.81 -7.99 -24.73
CA ASP A 469 29.94 -7.12 -25.08
C ASP A 469 29.51 -5.96 -26.01
N ASN A 470 30.13 -5.85 -27.18
CA ASN A 470 29.84 -4.81 -28.18
C ASN A 470 28.88 -5.27 -29.28
N LEU A 471 28.20 -6.41 -29.09
CA LEU A 471 27.20 -6.88 -30.06
C LEU A 471 25.96 -5.96 -30.07
N PRO A 472 25.17 -5.96 -31.17
CA PRO A 472 23.94 -5.21 -31.23
C PRO A 472 22.95 -5.59 -30.12
N TRP A 473 22.14 -4.62 -29.70
CA TRP A 473 21.04 -4.85 -28.76
C TRP A 473 20.00 -5.80 -29.36
N ALA A 474 19.58 -6.78 -28.58
CA ALA A 474 18.51 -7.72 -28.87
C ALA A 474 17.35 -7.48 -27.91
N THR A 475 16.13 -7.38 -28.44
CA THR A 475 14.91 -7.25 -27.63
C THR A 475 14.73 -8.46 -26.73
N MET A 476 14.39 -8.21 -25.46
CA MET A 476 13.98 -9.24 -24.52
C MET A 476 12.45 -9.33 -24.48
N GLU A 477 11.93 -10.55 -24.45
CA GLU A 477 10.50 -10.83 -24.39
C GLU A 477 10.01 -10.88 -22.95
N ARG A 478 8.94 -10.14 -22.64
CA ARG A 478 8.31 -10.18 -21.31
C ARG A 478 7.63 -11.53 -21.06
N ARG A 479 7.76 -12.04 -19.84
CA ARG A 479 7.22 -13.32 -19.37
C ARG A 479 6.64 -13.15 -17.97
N THR A 480 5.58 -13.89 -17.70
CA THR A 480 5.04 -14.07 -16.35
C THR A 480 5.50 -15.44 -15.86
N VAL A 481 6.50 -15.44 -14.99
CA VAL A 481 7.09 -16.64 -14.36
C VAL A 481 7.54 -16.29 -12.94
N ALA A 482 7.56 -17.25 -12.02
CA ALA A 482 8.23 -17.06 -10.73
C ALA A 482 9.71 -16.67 -10.90
N ASP A 483 10.20 -15.79 -10.04
CA ASP A 483 11.57 -15.32 -10.10
C ASP A 483 12.60 -16.44 -9.81
N PRO A 484 13.57 -16.69 -10.72
CA PRO A 484 14.55 -17.76 -10.52
C PRO A 484 15.45 -17.58 -9.30
N GLY A 485 15.78 -16.33 -8.95
CA GLY A 485 16.59 -16.02 -7.78
C GLY A 485 15.86 -16.33 -6.48
N PHE A 486 14.59 -15.92 -6.37
CA PHE A 486 13.72 -16.24 -5.24
C PHE A 486 13.52 -17.75 -5.08
N LEU A 487 13.28 -18.47 -6.18
CA LEU A 487 13.15 -19.93 -6.16
C LEU A 487 14.43 -20.62 -5.66
N ALA A 488 15.58 -20.19 -6.16
CA ALA A 488 16.87 -20.73 -5.74
C ALA A 488 17.17 -20.43 -4.27
N GLU A 489 16.88 -19.21 -3.82
CA GLU A 489 17.08 -18.78 -2.43
C GLU A 489 16.19 -19.55 -1.47
N LYS A 490 14.89 -19.66 -1.78
CA LYS A 490 13.95 -20.46 -1.01
C LYS A 490 14.39 -21.92 -0.89
N ALA A 491 14.80 -22.53 -2.00
CA ALA A 491 15.31 -23.91 -2.00
C ALA A 491 16.60 -24.05 -1.17
N ARG A 492 17.48 -23.04 -1.20
CA ARG A 492 18.70 -22.99 -0.38
C ARG A 492 18.34 -22.93 1.10
N GLU A 493 17.45 -22.03 1.51
CA GLU A 493 17.05 -21.92 2.91
C GLU A 493 16.35 -23.18 3.42
N GLU A 494 15.43 -23.76 2.63
CA GLU A 494 14.74 -25.01 2.97
C GLU A 494 15.69 -26.21 3.10
N SER A 495 16.90 -26.13 2.52
CA SER A 495 17.94 -27.15 2.66
C SER A 495 18.75 -27.03 3.96
N LEU A 496 18.65 -25.91 4.67
CA LEU A 496 19.33 -25.68 5.95
C LEU A 496 18.48 -26.28 7.08
N SER A 497 19.05 -27.23 7.83
CA SER A 497 18.42 -27.74 9.04
C SER A 497 18.58 -26.76 10.21
N ASP A 498 17.57 -26.65 11.08
CA ASP A 498 17.62 -25.94 12.37
C ASP A 498 18.00 -24.45 12.27
N HIS A 499 17.20 -23.66 11.57
CA HIS A 499 17.31 -22.19 11.57
C HIS A 499 16.28 -21.51 12.48
N THR A 500 16.54 -20.25 12.84
CA THR A 500 15.72 -19.47 13.79
C THR A 500 14.89 -18.36 13.14
N TRP A 501 15.03 -18.16 11.83
CA TRP A 501 14.25 -17.19 11.08
C TRP A 501 12.99 -17.82 10.47
N THR A 502 12.07 -16.98 10.00
CA THR A 502 10.81 -17.41 9.40
C THR A 502 10.99 -17.64 7.91
N ASP A 503 10.51 -18.79 7.41
CA ASP A 503 10.64 -19.21 6.01
C ASP A 503 10.04 -18.22 5.02
N LEU A 504 10.73 -18.08 3.89
CA LEU A 504 10.19 -17.36 2.74
C LEU A 504 8.83 -17.91 2.30
N PRO A 505 7.90 -17.03 1.88
CA PRO A 505 6.58 -17.46 1.44
C PRO A 505 6.65 -18.25 0.12
N LYS A 506 5.48 -18.61 -0.40
CA LYS A 506 5.40 -19.13 -1.77
C LYS A 506 5.79 -18.04 -2.77
N PRO A 507 6.48 -18.39 -3.86
CA PRO A 507 6.75 -17.45 -4.94
C PRO A 507 5.45 -17.00 -5.60
N HIS A 508 5.41 -15.74 -6.02
CA HIS A 508 4.40 -15.19 -6.91
C HIS A 508 4.88 -15.28 -8.36
N GLU A 509 3.95 -15.35 -9.31
CA GLU A 509 4.28 -15.29 -10.74
C GLU A 509 4.63 -13.84 -11.11
N THR A 510 5.91 -13.54 -11.28
CA THR A 510 6.41 -12.18 -11.51
C THR A 510 6.04 -11.68 -12.90
N PRO A 511 5.26 -10.60 -13.06
CA PRO A 511 4.83 -10.13 -14.37
C PRO A 511 5.95 -9.38 -15.12
N HIS A 512 7.04 -9.03 -14.45
CA HIS A 512 8.10 -8.14 -14.95
C HIS A 512 9.45 -8.87 -15.20
N ILE A 513 9.39 -10.16 -15.57
CA ILE A 513 10.55 -10.92 -16.06
C ILE A 513 10.68 -10.73 -17.57
N TYR A 514 11.91 -10.55 -18.04
CA TYR A 514 12.26 -10.45 -19.47
C TYR A 514 13.25 -11.53 -19.86
N ARG A 515 13.14 -12.06 -21.07
CA ARG A 515 13.93 -13.19 -21.58
C ARG A 515 14.56 -12.88 -22.93
N ALA A 516 15.83 -13.24 -23.11
CA ALA A 516 16.43 -13.40 -24.44
C ALA A 516 17.49 -14.51 -24.45
N THR A 517 17.85 -15.00 -25.63
CA THR A 517 18.83 -16.10 -25.80
C THR A 517 20.21 -15.55 -26.13
N LEU A 518 21.27 -16.14 -25.58
CA LEU A 518 22.64 -15.73 -25.88
C LEU A 518 22.99 -15.90 -27.37
N PRO A 519 23.88 -15.05 -27.91
CA PRO A 519 24.50 -15.27 -29.21
C PRO A 519 25.24 -16.61 -29.27
N ALA A 520 25.16 -17.31 -30.40
CA ALA A 520 25.74 -18.64 -30.57
C ALA A 520 27.28 -18.65 -30.63
N ASP A 521 27.89 -17.57 -31.12
CA ASP A 521 29.30 -17.54 -31.52
C ASP A 521 30.11 -16.58 -30.63
N LEU A 522 30.16 -16.88 -29.34
CA LEU A 522 31.02 -16.15 -28.40
C LEU A 522 32.38 -16.84 -28.28
N ALA A 523 33.45 -16.05 -28.15
CA ALA A 523 34.79 -16.57 -27.96
C ALA A 523 34.94 -17.25 -26.58
N LEU A 524 36.02 -18.02 -26.39
CA LEU A 524 36.37 -18.50 -25.05
C LEU A 524 36.81 -17.32 -24.18
N GLY A 525 36.39 -17.30 -22.92
CA GLY A 525 36.78 -16.25 -21.97
C GLY A 525 35.60 -15.62 -21.24
N SER A 526 35.84 -14.44 -20.68
CA SER A 526 34.82 -13.70 -19.92
C SER A 526 34.06 -12.74 -20.83
N HIS A 527 32.75 -12.71 -20.67
CA HIS A 527 31.82 -11.88 -21.44
C HIS A 527 30.93 -11.07 -20.51
N GLN A 528 30.54 -9.89 -20.97
CA GLN A 528 29.62 -9.00 -20.26
C GLN A 528 28.24 -9.05 -20.92
N ILE A 529 27.20 -9.27 -20.12
CA ILE A 529 25.81 -9.02 -20.47
C ILE A 529 25.44 -7.65 -19.93
N GLU A 530 24.92 -6.79 -20.80
CA GLU A 530 24.25 -5.55 -20.40
C GLU A 530 22.76 -5.69 -20.71
N VAL A 531 21.91 -5.34 -19.75
CA VAL A 531 20.46 -5.25 -19.93
C VAL A 531 20.05 -3.79 -19.74
N ARG A 532 19.20 -3.29 -20.63
CA ARG A 532 18.60 -1.96 -20.51
C ARG A 532 17.09 -2.06 -20.58
N ALA A 533 16.43 -1.37 -19.66
CA ALA A 533 14.98 -1.21 -19.65
C ALA A 533 14.64 0.27 -19.87
N ARG A 534 13.64 0.53 -20.72
CA ARG A 534 13.13 1.88 -20.99
C ARG A 534 11.64 1.94 -20.70
N ASP A 535 11.24 2.84 -19.81
CA ASP A 535 9.85 3.13 -19.51
C ASP A 535 9.20 4.02 -20.60
N ALA A 536 7.91 4.31 -20.43
CA ALA A 536 7.14 5.16 -21.34
C ALA A 536 7.65 6.62 -21.39
N GLN A 537 8.25 7.08 -20.29
CA GLN A 537 8.85 8.41 -20.13
C GLN A 537 10.28 8.47 -20.66
N LYS A 538 10.80 7.35 -21.18
CA LYS A 538 12.16 7.16 -21.72
C LYS A 538 13.27 7.23 -20.66
N HIS A 539 12.94 7.06 -19.38
CA HIS A 539 13.97 6.78 -18.38
C HIS A 539 14.63 5.45 -18.71
N VAL A 540 15.96 5.40 -18.59
CA VAL A 540 16.76 4.22 -18.91
C VAL A 540 17.34 3.68 -17.63
N THR A 541 17.06 2.42 -17.37
CA THR A 541 17.69 1.66 -16.30
C THR A 541 18.63 0.63 -16.91
N MET A 542 19.83 0.50 -16.36
CA MET A 542 20.87 -0.41 -16.83
C MET A 542 21.21 -1.44 -15.75
N GLY A 543 21.42 -2.69 -16.16
CA GLY A 543 22.02 -3.75 -15.35
C GLY A 543 23.19 -4.41 -16.09
N THR A 544 24.08 -5.05 -15.33
CA THR A 544 25.23 -5.77 -15.90
C THR A 544 25.43 -7.10 -15.19
N ARG A 545 25.81 -8.13 -15.95
CA ARG A 545 26.20 -9.45 -15.46
C ARG A 545 27.42 -9.94 -16.22
N ILE A 546 28.29 -10.70 -15.58
CA ILE A 546 29.47 -11.32 -16.21
C ILE A 546 29.27 -12.83 -16.20
N PHE A 547 29.71 -13.50 -17.27
CA PHE A 547 29.78 -14.95 -17.35
C PHE A 547 31.04 -15.38 -18.10
N ARG A 548 31.35 -16.68 -18.07
CA ARG A 548 32.50 -17.27 -18.77
C ARG A 548 32.07 -18.31 -19.80
N VAL A 549 32.73 -18.30 -20.95
CA VAL A 549 32.60 -19.32 -22.00
C VAL A 549 33.86 -20.19 -22.00
N GLU A 550 33.64 -21.49 -21.94
CA GLU A 550 34.64 -22.54 -21.95
C GLU A 550 34.37 -23.51 -23.11
N GLU A 551 35.30 -24.43 -23.37
CA GLU A 551 35.25 -25.35 -24.52
C GLU A 551 33.99 -26.22 -24.56
#